data_AF-A0A1F8SBF6-F1
#
_entry.id   AF-A0A1F8SBF6-F1
#
_cell.length_a   1.000
_cell.length_b   1.000
_cell.length_c   1.000
_cell.angle_alpha   90.00
_cell.angle_beta   90.00
_cell.angle_gamma   90.00
#
_symmetry.space_group_name_H-M   'P 1'
#
loop_
_entity.id
_entity.type
_entity.pdbx_description
1 polymer ?
#
loop_
_entity_poly.entity_id
_entity_poly.type
_entity_poly.pdbx_seq_one_letter_code
_entity_poly.pdbx_strand_id
1 'polypeptide(L)'
;MESAEVRRLIVRHRHVAPMLSVLLAVTNARVTITDLDGDVILDRQAGAAPSDTAVERHPILVDGAPVGWVEGPRPAGAVAAVLSYACAREADKRALAREALDRYRELNLIYDLADQIGSTLETDAVARVAVAEASRLPSGGRGFVRLRGTTGGRLETRPTEDDPDPAIDPDAGILGAIFGGDAEIVNDIAADPRATAAERAYTSLVAAPLRVRGDRIGVIGTISHEPLEYHASDLRLLDAIASLAAPTFDQAAVHEAAMPSPSVVTD
;
A
#
# COMPACT_ATOMS: atom_id res chain seq x y z
N MET A 1 17.82 -0.79 8.05
CA MET A 1 18.10 -2.25 8.13
C MET A 1 18.23 -2.62 9.61
N GLU A 2 17.62 -3.71 10.06
CA GLU A 2 17.53 -4.05 11.49
C GLU A 2 18.78 -4.77 12.02
N SER A 3 19.08 -4.67 13.32
CA SER A 3 20.25 -5.32 13.98
C SER A 3 20.32 -6.82 13.71
N ALA A 4 19.18 -7.53 13.74
CA ALA A 4 19.10 -8.96 13.44
C ALA A 4 19.49 -9.29 11.99
N GLU A 5 19.19 -8.39 11.04
CA GLU A 5 19.53 -8.57 9.63
C GLU A 5 21.02 -8.35 9.38
N VAL A 6 21.61 -7.32 10.01
CA VAL A 6 23.07 -7.06 9.99
C VAL A 6 23.81 -8.30 10.51
N ARG A 7 23.40 -8.81 11.67
CA ARG A 7 23.99 -10.01 12.29
C ARG A 7 23.90 -11.23 11.36
N ARG A 8 22.73 -11.48 10.77
CA ARG A 8 22.54 -12.59 9.82
C ARG A 8 23.42 -12.44 8.58
N LEU A 9 23.55 -11.22 8.06
CA LEU A 9 24.37 -10.93 6.89
C LEU A 9 25.85 -11.22 7.16
N ILE A 10 26.36 -10.78 8.31
CA ILE A 10 27.77 -10.91 8.70
C ILE A 10 28.12 -12.37 9.02
N VAL A 11 27.26 -13.09 9.74
CA VAL A 11 27.59 -14.42 10.28
C VAL A 11 27.18 -15.56 9.35
N ARG A 12 26.06 -15.43 8.62
CA ARG A 12 25.43 -16.58 7.92
C ARG A 12 25.30 -16.42 6.42
N HIS A 13 25.49 -15.21 5.86
CA HIS A 13 25.27 -15.01 4.43
C HIS A 13 26.34 -15.68 3.59
N ARG A 14 25.91 -16.53 2.64
CA ARG A 14 26.76 -17.42 1.82
C ARG A 14 27.89 -16.74 1.05
N HIS A 15 27.79 -15.44 0.78
CA HIS A 15 28.83 -14.68 0.08
C HIS A 15 29.58 -13.69 0.98
N VAL A 16 28.90 -13.14 2.00
CA VAL A 16 29.48 -12.07 2.83
C VAL A 16 30.33 -12.66 3.95
N ALA A 17 29.87 -13.72 4.61
CA ALA A 17 30.63 -14.35 5.68
C ALA A 17 31.97 -14.94 5.20
N PRO A 18 32.07 -15.66 4.05
CA PRO A 18 33.36 -16.12 3.54
C PRO A 18 34.28 -14.97 3.09
N MET A 19 33.72 -13.94 2.43
CA MET A 19 34.49 -12.77 2.00
C MET A 19 35.09 -12.03 3.20
N LEU A 20 34.29 -11.82 4.25
CA LEU A 20 34.76 -11.24 5.51
C LEU A 20 35.84 -12.11 6.16
N SER A 21 35.63 -13.42 6.21
CA SER A 21 36.61 -14.37 6.77
C SER A 21 37.97 -14.28 6.07
N VAL A 22 37.99 -14.25 4.73
CA VAL A 22 39.20 -14.08 3.93
C VAL A 22 39.85 -12.73 4.20
N LEU A 23 39.07 -11.64 4.22
CA LEU A 23 39.59 -10.31 4.50
C LEU A 23 40.25 -10.24 5.87
N LEU A 24 39.59 -10.77 6.91
CA LEU A 24 40.11 -10.82 8.27
C LEU A 24 41.37 -11.71 8.40
N ALA A 25 41.45 -12.80 7.64
CA ALA A 25 42.61 -13.69 7.62
C ALA A 25 43.82 -13.03 6.93
N VAL A 26 43.63 -12.45 5.74
CA VAL A 26 44.71 -11.81 4.95
C VAL A 26 45.28 -10.59 5.67
N THR A 27 44.42 -9.80 6.31
CA THR A 27 44.82 -8.60 7.03
C THR A 27 45.32 -8.87 8.46
N ASN A 28 45.16 -10.12 8.94
CA ASN A 28 45.36 -10.49 10.34
C ASN A 28 44.69 -9.49 11.31
N ALA A 29 43.48 -9.03 10.95
CA ALA A 29 42.82 -7.94 11.64
C ALA A 29 42.27 -8.39 13.01
N ARG A 30 42.58 -7.60 14.03
CA ARG A 30 41.88 -7.63 15.32
C ARG A 30 40.69 -6.68 15.23
N VAL A 31 39.48 -7.21 15.17
CA VAL A 31 38.29 -6.36 15.06
C VAL A 31 37.16 -6.85 15.93
N THR A 32 36.43 -5.90 16.49
CA THR A 32 35.15 -6.13 17.15
C THR A 32 34.08 -5.46 16.31
N ILE A 33 33.07 -6.22 15.91
CA ILE A 33 31.93 -5.75 15.12
C ILE A 33 30.69 -5.79 16.01
N THR A 34 30.01 -4.65 16.11
CA THR A 34 28.78 -4.48 16.91
C THR A 34 27.62 -4.00 16.04
N ASP A 35 26.39 -4.31 16.45
CA ASP A 35 25.19 -3.68 15.89
C ASP A 35 24.96 -2.28 16.50
N LEU A 36 23.84 -1.64 16.15
CA LEU A 36 23.43 -0.34 16.66
C LEU A 36 23.17 -0.34 18.17
N ASP A 37 22.73 -1.48 18.71
CA ASP A 37 22.39 -1.65 20.12
C ASP A 37 23.64 -1.87 20.99
N GLY A 38 24.80 -2.05 20.34
CA GLY A 38 26.08 -2.30 20.97
C GLY A 38 26.37 -3.78 21.21
N ASP A 39 25.49 -4.68 20.77
CA ASP A 39 25.69 -6.11 20.91
C ASP A 39 26.77 -6.58 19.94
N VAL A 40 27.69 -7.40 20.46
CA VAL A 40 28.78 -7.96 19.65
C VAL A 40 28.21 -8.97 18.65
N ILE A 41 28.47 -8.72 17.38
CA ILE A 41 28.16 -9.62 16.26
C ILE A 41 29.31 -10.59 16.03
N LEU A 42 30.54 -10.07 16.04
CA LEU A 42 31.76 -10.82 15.80
C LEU A 42 32.90 -10.15 16.55
N ASP A 43 33.65 -10.93 17.34
CA ASP A 43 34.90 -10.47 17.94
C ASP A 43 36.05 -11.37 17.52
N ARG A 44 37.13 -10.76 17.03
CA ARG A 44 38.32 -11.46 16.56
C ARG A 44 39.57 -10.86 17.20
N GLN A 45 40.25 -11.66 18.01
CA GLN A 45 41.43 -11.28 18.78
C GLN A 45 42.76 -11.74 18.13
N ALA A 46 42.77 -12.19 16.86
CA ALA A 46 43.92 -12.89 16.28
C ALA A 46 45.10 -11.97 15.87
N GLY A 47 46.32 -12.40 16.20
CA GLY A 47 47.62 -11.77 15.88
C GLY A 47 48.29 -11.16 17.11
N ALA A 48 49.62 -11.23 17.28
CA ALA A 48 50.38 -10.59 18.37
C ALA A 48 50.78 -9.16 17.95
N ALA A 49 49.85 -8.21 17.98
CA ALA A 49 50.17 -6.80 17.77
C ALA A 49 50.61 -6.15 19.10
N PRO A 50 51.65 -5.30 19.09
CA PRO A 50 52.08 -4.55 20.26
C PRO A 50 50.93 -3.70 20.80
N SER A 51 50.88 -3.56 22.13
CA SER A 51 49.82 -2.93 22.92
C SER A 51 49.57 -1.44 22.66
N ASP A 52 50.24 -0.84 21.66
CA ASP A 52 50.26 0.60 21.38
C ASP A 52 49.65 0.96 20.01
N THR A 53 48.85 0.05 19.43
CA THR A 53 48.21 0.30 18.14
C THR A 53 46.91 1.08 18.36
N ALA A 54 46.77 2.27 17.75
CA ALA A 54 45.54 3.06 17.84
C ALA A 54 44.32 2.26 17.36
N VAL A 55 43.31 2.18 18.23
CA VAL A 55 42.01 1.57 17.92
C VAL A 55 41.10 2.67 17.42
N GLU A 56 40.61 2.52 16.21
CA GLU A 56 39.65 3.42 15.59
C GLU A 56 38.29 2.73 15.45
N ARG A 57 37.23 3.54 15.51
CA ARG A 57 35.85 3.10 15.37
C ARG A 57 35.30 3.62 14.05
N HIS A 58 34.86 2.70 13.19
CA HIS A 58 34.34 3.00 11.87
C HIS A 58 32.88 2.54 11.75
N PRO A 59 31.96 3.37 11.22
CA PRO A 59 30.56 3.00 11.07
C PRO A 59 30.35 2.03 9.90
N ILE A 60 29.40 1.13 10.05
CA ILE A 60 28.79 0.39 8.95
C ILE A 60 27.58 1.22 8.49
N LEU A 61 27.59 1.70 7.25
CA LEU A 61 26.58 2.62 6.74
C LEU A 61 25.63 1.95 5.73
N VAL A 62 24.34 2.29 5.83
CA VAL A 62 23.31 2.04 4.81
C VAL A 62 22.57 3.35 4.59
N ASP A 63 22.52 3.84 3.35
CA ASP A 63 21.91 5.14 3.00
C ASP A 63 22.38 6.33 3.86
N GLY A 64 23.66 6.30 4.25
CA GLY A 64 24.27 7.33 5.11
C GLY A 64 23.95 7.20 6.61
N ALA A 65 23.09 6.26 7.00
CA ALA A 65 22.77 5.98 8.40
C ALA A 65 23.62 4.80 8.94
N PRO A 66 24.17 4.91 10.17
CA PRO A 66 24.88 3.79 10.79
C PRO A 66 23.93 2.65 11.14
N VAL A 67 24.33 1.41 10.85
CA VAL A 67 23.62 0.17 11.20
C VAL A 67 24.45 -0.73 12.14
N GLY A 68 25.65 -0.28 12.50
CA GLY A 68 26.59 -0.99 13.36
C GLY A 68 27.98 -0.36 13.27
N TRP A 69 28.95 -0.94 13.95
CA TRP A 69 30.31 -0.41 14.05
C TRP A 69 31.35 -1.50 13.92
N VAL A 70 32.52 -1.12 13.40
CA VAL A 70 33.74 -1.94 13.40
C VAL A 70 34.81 -1.18 14.17
N GLU A 71 35.33 -1.80 15.20
CA GLU A 71 36.40 -1.26 16.05
C GLU A 71 37.66 -2.08 15.87
N GLY A 72 38.80 -1.42 15.71
CA GLY A 72 40.08 -2.09 15.59
C GLY A 72 41.19 -1.20 15.03
N PRO A 73 42.38 -1.76 14.76
CA PRO A 73 43.48 -1.04 14.13
C PRO A 73 43.15 -0.75 12.66
N ARG A 74 44.08 -0.13 11.92
CA ARG A 74 43.93 0.31 10.52
C ARG A 74 43.09 -0.60 9.57
N PRO A 75 43.14 -1.94 9.61
CA PRO A 75 42.27 -2.79 8.80
C PRO A 75 40.75 -2.66 9.09
N ALA A 76 40.35 -2.16 10.27
CA ALA A 76 38.96 -1.99 10.67
C ALA A 76 38.17 -1.09 9.72
N GLY A 77 38.77 -0.02 9.21
CA GLY A 77 38.14 0.85 8.21
C GLY A 77 37.84 0.12 6.89
N ALA A 78 38.73 -0.77 6.45
CA ALA A 78 38.50 -1.57 5.25
C ALA A 78 37.37 -2.60 5.46
N VAL A 79 37.33 -3.23 6.65
CA VAL A 79 36.25 -4.13 7.04
C VAL A 79 34.90 -3.38 7.09
N ALA A 80 34.86 -2.19 7.70
CA ALA A 80 33.66 -1.36 7.77
C ALA A 80 33.16 -0.95 6.38
N ALA A 81 34.06 -0.59 5.46
CA ALA A 81 33.69 -0.23 4.10
C ALA A 81 33.08 -1.41 3.33
N VAL A 82 33.68 -2.60 3.43
CA VAL A 82 33.17 -3.83 2.79
C VAL A 82 31.81 -4.22 3.38
N LEU A 83 31.65 -4.12 4.70
CA LEU A 83 30.38 -4.39 5.36
C LEU A 83 29.30 -3.37 4.99
N SER A 84 29.65 -2.09 4.89
CA SER A 84 28.73 -1.05 4.43
C SER A 84 28.21 -1.35 3.03
N TYR A 85 29.11 -1.69 2.10
CA TYR A 85 28.73 -2.09 0.74
C TYR A 85 27.83 -3.34 0.73
N ALA A 86 28.18 -4.37 1.51
CA ALA A 86 27.38 -5.59 1.60
C ALA A 86 25.98 -5.34 2.18
N CYS A 87 25.89 -4.50 3.21
CA CYS A 87 24.64 -4.11 3.86
C CYS A 87 23.74 -3.30 2.92
N ALA A 88 24.29 -2.27 2.27
CA ALA A 88 23.58 -1.45 1.30
C ALA A 88 23.03 -2.31 0.15
N ARG A 89 23.87 -3.17 -0.44
CA ARG A 89 23.47 -4.05 -1.54
C ARG A 89 22.35 -5.03 -1.17
N GLU A 90 22.34 -5.54 0.06
CA GLU A 90 21.27 -6.41 0.54
C GLU A 90 19.97 -5.63 0.82
N ALA A 91 20.08 -4.40 1.33
CA ALA A 91 18.94 -3.50 1.52
C ALA A 91 18.29 -3.13 0.18
N ASP A 92 19.08 -2.70 -0.81
CA ASP A 92 18.61 -2.37 -2.17
C ASP A 92 17.88 -3.54 -2.82
N LYS A 93 18.46 -4.74 -2.73
CA LYS A 93 17.86 -5.95 -3.28
C LYS A 93 16.49 -6.24 -2.66
N ARG A 94 16.34 -6.05 -1.35
CA ARG A 94 15.05 -6.24 -0.67
C ARG A 94 14.04 -5.17 -1.01
N ALA A 95 14.47 -3.91 -1.12
CA ALA A 95 13.61 -2.82 -1.55
C ALA A 95 13.01 -3.10 -2.94
N LEU A 96 13.86 -3.46 -3.91
CA LEU A 96 13.42 -3.82 -5.27
C LEU A 96 12.52 -5.05 -5.28
N ALA A 97 12.84 -6.08 -4.50
CA ALA A 97 12.01 -7.29 -4.43
C ALA A 97 10.62 -6.99 -3.82
N ARG A 98 10.55 -6.11 -2.83
CA ARG A 98 9.31 -5.68 -2.21
C ARG A 98 8.47 -4.86 -3.18
N GLU A 99 9.09 -3.88 -3.86
CA GLU A 99 8.42 -3.10 -4.90
C GLU A 99 7.88 -4.00 -6.02
N ALA A 100 8.68 -4.94 -6.52
CA ALA A 100 8.24 -5.89 -7.54
C ALA A 100 7.08 -6.78 -7.06
N LEU A 101 7.09 -7.23 -5.81
CA LEU A 101 6.00 -8.03 -5.24
C LEU A 101 4.73 -7.19 -5.08
N ASP A 102 4.86 -5.94 -4.65
CA ASP A 102 3.73 -5.02 -4.52
C ASP A 102 3.13 -4.72 -5.91
N ARG A 103 3.95 -4.48 -6.93
CA ARG A 103 3.49 -4.36 -8.33
C ARG A 103 2.84 -5.62 -8.86
N TYR A 104 3.37 -6.80 -8.53
CA TYR A 104 2.78 -8.07 -8.94
C TYR A 104 1.40 -8.29 -8.31
N ARG A 105 1.24 -7.96 -7.02
CA ARG A 105 -0.06 -8.02 -6.32
C ARG A 105 -1.06 -7.03 -6.92
N GLU A 106 -0.62 -5.81 -7.20
CA GLU A 106 -1.42 -4.79 -7.85
C GLU A 106 -1.92 -5.27 -9.23
N LEU A 107 -1.03 -5.83 -10.06
CA LEU A 107 -1.38 -6.38 -11.36
C LEU A 107 -2.33 -7.57 -11.28
N ASN A 108 -2.09 -8.53 -10.39
CA ASN A 108 -3.00 -9.68 -10.23
C ASN A 108 -4.38 -9.25 -9.78
N LEU A 109 -4.47 -8.31 -8.83
CA LEU A 109 -5.75 -7.74 -8.42
C LEU A 109 -6.45 -7.06 -9.60
N ILE A 110 -5.71 -6.32 -10.43
CA ILE A 110 -6.22 -5.72 -11.67
C ILE A 110 -6.76 -6.79 -12.63
N TYR A 111 -6.02 -7.88 -12.87
CA TYR A 111 -6.45 -8.95 -13.77
C TYR A 111 -7.67 -9.71 -13.25
N ASP A 112 -7.69 -10.07 -11.96
CA ASP A 112 -8.81 -10.77 -11.34
C ASP A 112 -10.08 -9.91 -11.39
N LEU A 113 -9.96 -8.62 -11.06
CA LEU A 113 -11.06 -7.67 -11.14
C LEU A 113 -11.49 -7.40 -12.59
N ALA A 114 -10.55 -7.27 -13.54
CA ALA A 114 -10.85 -7.02 -14.95
C ALA A 114 -11.57 -8.21 -15.61
N ASP A 115 -11.20 -9.45 -15.27
CA ASP A 115 -11.91 -10.65 -15.74
C ASP A 115 -13.34 -10.71 -15.18
N GLN A 116 -13.48 -10.42 -13.88
CA GLN A 116 -14.77 -10.47 -13.22
C GLN A 116 -15.72 -9.35 -13.65
N ILE A 117 -15.19 -8.13 -13.83
CA ILE A 117 -15.94 -6.94 -14.25
C ILE A 117 -16.18 -6.93 -15.77
N GLY A 118 -15.18 -7.30 -16.59
CA GLY A 118 -15.25 -7.32 -18.05
C GLY A 118 -16.15 -8.41 -18.64
N SER A 119 -16.57 -9.37 -17.81
CA SER A 119 -17.53 -10.41 -18.21
C SER A 119 -18.97 -9.90 -18.35
N THR A 120 -19.26 -8.66 -17.96
CA THR A 120 -20.62 -8.11 -18.01
C THR A 120 -20.73 -6.76 -18.70
N LEU A 121 -21.74 -6.61 -19.55
CA LEU A 121 -22.01 -5.39 -20.34
C LEU A 121 -23.15 -4.53 -19.76
N GLU A 122 -23.63 -4.89 -18.56
CA GLU A 122 -24.72 -4.20 -17.87
C GLU A 122 -24.17 -3.42 -16.67
N THR A 123 -24.54 -2.14 -16.56
CA THR A 123 -24.10 -1.23 -15.50
C THR A 123 -24.43 -1.80 -14.12
N ASP A 124 -25.60 -2.43 -14.00
CA ASP A 124 -26.07 -3.09 -12.79
C ASP A 124 -25.16 -4.23 -12.32
N ALA A 125 -24.56 -4.97 -13.25
CA ALA A 125 -23.71 -6.10 -12.90
C ALA A 125 -22.32 -5.66 -12.47
N VAL A 126 -21.75 -4.66 -13.16
CA VAL A 126 -20.50 -4.01 -12.77
C VAL A 126 -20.64 -3.43 -11.35
N ALA A 127 -21.76 -2.79 -11.05
CA ALA A 127 -22.07 -2.26 -9.72
C ALA A 127 -22.06 -3.33 -8.64
N ARG A 128 -22.73 -4.48 -8.88
CA ARG A 128 -22.76 -5.60 -7.92
C ARG A 128 -21.36 -6.15 -7.63
N VAL A 129 -20.54 -6.34 -8.66
CA VAL A 129 -19.17 -6.84 -8.49
C VAL A 129 -18.34 -5.84 -7.69
N ALA A 130 -18.35 -4.56 -8.09
CA ALA A 130 -17.56 -3.52 -7.42
C ALA A 130 -17.95 -3.35 -5.94
N VAL A 131 -19.26 -3.37 -5.63
CA VAL A 131 -19.77 -3.30 -4.25
C VAL A 131 -19.38 -4.54 -3.44
N ALA A 132 -19.43 -5.73 -4.04
CA ALA A 132 -19.02 -6.96 -3.38
C ALA A 132 -17.53 -6.95 -3.01
N GLU A 133 -16.67 -6.40 -3.87
CA GLU A 133 -15.25 -6.25 -3.60
C GLU A 133 -14.96 -5.17 -2.56
N ALA A 134 -15.64 -4.03 -2.64
CA ALA A 134 -15.56 -3.00 -1.60
C ALA A 134 -16.01 -3.57 -0.23
N SER A 135 -17.04 -4.41 -0.19
CA SER A 135 -17.47 -5.04 1.07
C SER A 135 -16.47 -6.07 1.64
N ARG A 136 -15.43 -6.43 0.87
CA ARG A 136 -14.36 -7.36 1.26
C ARG A 136 -13.08 -6.67 1.73
N LEU A 137 -13.10 -5.36 1.94
CA LEU A 137 -11.94 -4.65 2.49
C LEU A 137 -11.49 -5.29 3.82
N PRO A 138 -10.19 -5.31 4.14
CA PRO A 138 -9.66 -5.90 5.37
C PRO A 138 -10.35 -5.44 6.65
N SER A 139 -10.66 -4.16 6.77
CA SER A 139 -11.40 -3.63 7.93
C SER A 139 -12.89 -3.98 7.88
N GLY A 140 -13.44 -4.39 6.74
CA GLY A 140 -14.85 -4.70 6.54
C GLY A 140 -15.67 -3.47 6.17
N GLY A 141 -16.92 -3.42 6.62
CA GLY A 141 -17.88 -2.37 6.28
C GLY A 141 -18.78 -2.75 5.11
N ARG A 142 -19.77 -1.89 4.83
CA ARG A 142 -20.77 -2.13 3.78
C ARG A 142 -20.42 -1.35 2.54
N GLY A 143 -20.17 -2.07 1.44
CA GLY A 143 -19.83 -1.46 0.16
C GLY A 143 -21.00 -0.69 -0.45
N PHE A 144 -20.70 0.39 -1.15
CA PHE A 144 -21.67 1.17 -1.91
C PHE A 144 -21.02 1.72 -3.19
N VAL A 145 -21.84 2.03 -4.19
CA VAL A 145 -21.43 2.77 -5.39
C VAL A 145 -22.51 3.78 -5.78
N ARG A 146 -22.10 4.98 -6.15
CA ARG A 146 -22.94 6.07 -6.63
C ARG A 146 -22.42 6.56 -7.97
N LEU A 147 -23.25 6.51 -9.01
CA LEU A 147 -22.90 6.95 -10.36
C LEU A 147 -23.69 8.22 -10.73
N ARG A 148 -23.12 9.06 -11.61
CA ARG A 148 -23.79 10.23 -12.14
C ARG A 148 -24.73 9.82 -13.29
N GLY A 149 -26.03 10.10 -13.16
CA GLY A 149 -27.01 9.81 -14.22
C GLY A 149 -26.87 10.75 -15.43
N THR A 150 -27.04 10.21 -16.65
CA THR A 150 -26.90 10.94 -17.93
C THR A 150 -28.08 11.86 -18.28
N THR A 151 -29.24 11.69 -17.65
CA THR A 151 -30.42 12.58 -17.79
C THR A 151 -31.02 12.85 -16.42
N GLY A 152 -30.52 13.87 -15.73
CA GLY A 152 -31.13 14.37 -14.49
C GLY A 152 -30.53 13.86 -13.18
N GLY A 153 -29.31 13.32 -13.18
CA GLY A 153 -28.46 13.33 -11.98
C GLY A 153 -28.83 12.40 -10.83
N ARG A 154 -29.65 11.36 -11.03
CA ARG A 154 -29.82 10.28 -10.05
C ARG A 154 -30.01 8.97 -10.78
N LEU A 155 -29.16 7.99 -10.50
CA LEU A 155 -29.52 6.59 -10.72
C LEU A 155 -29.12 5.78 -9.48
N GLU A 156 -30.13 5.02 -9.07
CA GLU A 156 -30.31 4.34 -7.80
C GLU A 156 -29.39 3.13 -7.71
N THR A 157 -28.63 3.08 -6.63
CA THR A 157 -28.04 1.83 -6.16
C THR A 157 -29.21 0.93 -5.79
N ARG A 158 -29.29 -0.29 -6.35
CA ARG A 158 -30.32 -1.23 -5.90
C ARG A 158 -30.08 -1.48 -4.40
N PRO A 159 -31.08 -1.21 -3.53
CA PRO A 159 -30.90 -1.31 -2.10
C PRO A 159 -30.66 -2.77 -1.77
N THR A 160 -29.44 -3.09 -1.33
CA THR A 160 -29.30 -4.10 -0.29
C THR A 160 -29.87 -3.48 0.98
N GLU A 161 -30.36 -4.28 1.94
CA GLU A 161 -31.15 -3.85 3.11
C GLU A 161 -30.50 -2.78 4.02
N ASP A 162 -29.30 -2.32 3.67
CA ASP A 162 -28.41 -1.48 4.45
C ASP A 162 -27.62 -0.43 3.61
N ASP A 163 -28.11 -0.09 2.41
CA ASP A 163 -27.51 0.93 1.54
C ASP A 163 -27.51 2.32 2.21
N PRO A 164 -26.44 3.14 2.08
CA PRO A 164 -26.45 4.54 2.46
C PRO A 164 -27.71 5.28 1.99
N ASP A 165 -28.31 6.12 2.84
CA ASP A 165 -29.57 6.82 2.54
C ASP A 165 -29.55 7.43 1.10
N PRO A 166 -30.55 7.16 0.24
CA PRO A 166 -30.68 7.78 -1.08
C PRO A 166 -30.79 9.32 -1.04
N ALA A 167 -30.84 9.92 0.15
CA ALA A 167 -30.72 11.35 0.42
C ALA A 167 -29.28 11.88 0.50
N ILE A 168 -28.23 11.04 0.48
CA ILE A 168 -26.85 11.54 0.41
C ILE A 168 -26.61 12.15 -0.96
N ASP A 169 -26.52 13.48 -0.99
CA ASP A 169 -26.28 14.27 -2.18
C ASP A 169 -24.83 14.04 -2.67
N PRO A 170 -24.62 13.53 -3.90
CA PRO A 170 -23.28 13.28 -4.44
C PRO A 170 -22.45 14.56 -4.64
N ASP A 171 -23.06 15.74 -4.59
CA ASP A 171 -22.37 17.03 -4.73
C ASP A 171 -22.19 17.76 -3.38
N ALA A 172 -22.59 17.15 -2.25
CA ALA A 172 -22.44 17.73 -0.92
C ALA A 172 -21.85 16.73 0.10
N GLY A 173 -21.50 17.24 1.27
CA GLY A 173 -21.00 16.40 2.34
C GLY A 173 -19.56 15.94 2.20
N ILE A 174 -19.22 14.89 2.94
CA ILE A 174 -17.94 14.18 2.81
C ILE A 174 -17.87 13.49 1.45
N LEU A 175 -18.93 12.79 1.04
CA LEU A 175 -18.92 12.08 -0.24
C LEU A 175 -18.79 13.03 -1.43
N GLY A 176 -19.42 14.21 -1.40
CA GLY A 176 -19.24 15.24 -2.43
C GLY A 176 -17.83 15.82 -2.45
N ALA A 177 -17.21 16.01 -1.28
CA ALA A 177 -15.81 16.42 -1.19
C ALA A 177 -14.87 15.37 -1.79
N ILE A 178 -15.11 14.07 -1.54
CA ILE A 178 -14.34 12.96 -2.11
C ILE A 178 -14.60 12.82 -3.61
N PHE A 179 -15.86 12.99 -4.04
CA PHE A 179 -16.25 13.00 -5.44
C PHE A 179 -15.48 14.07 -6.22
N GLY A 180 -15.31 15.28 -5.67
CA GLY A 180 -14.52 16.37 -6.25
C GLY A 180 -13.01 16.29 -5.97
N GLY A 181 -12.61 15.50 -4.96
CA GLY A 181 -11.24 15.40 -4.42
C GLY A 181 -10.59 14.05 -4.73
N ASP A 182 -9.77 13.56 -3.81
CA ASP A 182 -9.09 12.27 -3.87
C ASP A 182 -9.75 11.25 -2.95
N ALA A 183 -9.36 9.98 -3.06
CA ALA A 183 -9.82 8.94 -2.16
C ALA A 183 -9.44 9.28 -0.70
N GLU A 184 -10.36 9.08 0.23
CA GLU A 184 -10.20 9.53 1.61
C GLU A 184 -10.78 8.53 2.63
N ILE A 185 -10.13 8.44 3.79
CA ILE A 185 -10.60 7.71 4.97
C ILE A 185 -11.18 8.72 5.96
N VAL A 186 -12.40 8.48 6.44
CA VAL A 186 -13.02 9.24 7.53
C VAL A 186 -13.48 8.27 8.62
N ASN A 187 -12.66 8.11 9.66
CA ASN A 187 -12.93 7.20 10.78
C ASN A 187 -13.88 7.78 11.84
N ASP A 188 -14.10 9.11 11.84
CA ASP A 188 -15.06 9.80 12.69
C ASP A 188 -15.84 10.83 11.87
N ILE A 189 -16.99 10.39 11.33
CA ILE A 189 -17.87 11.25 10.54
C ILE A 189 -18.49 12.36 11.40
N ALA A 190 -18.74 12.10 12.69
CA ALA A 190 -19.36 13.09 13.57
C ALA A 190 -18.45 14.31 13.78
N ALA A 191 -17.14 14.09 13.83
CA ALA A 191 -16.12 15.13 13.95
C ALA A 191 -15.83 15.87 12.63
N ASP A 192 -16.23 15.34 11.48
CA ASP A 192 -15.94 15.97 10.19
C ASP A 192 -16.85 17.20 9.94
N PRO A 193 -16.28 18.39 9.68
CA PRO A 193 -17.06 19.61 9.46
C PRO A 193 -17.87 19.58 8.16
N ARG A 194 -17.48 18.75 7.18
CA ARG A 194 -18.17 18.59 5.90
C ARG A 194 -19.43 17.74 6.04
N ALA A 195 -19.53 16.90 7.07
CA ALA A 195 -20.59 15.90 7.19
C ALA A 195 -22.00 16.50 7.15
N THR A 196 -22.86 15.93 6.32
CA THR A 196 -24.30 16.24 6.30
C THR A 196 -25.03 15.56 7.46
N ALA A 197 -26.28 15.95 7.71
CA ALA A 197 -27.12 15.26 8.70
C ALA A 197 -27.35 13.77 8.34
N ALA A 198 -27.43 13.45 7.05
CA ALA A 198 -27.58 12.07 6.57
C ALA A 198 -26.30 11.26 6.79
N GLU A 199 -25.12 11.83 6.49
CA GLU A 199 -23.83 11.14 6.71
C GLU A 199 -23.56 10.89 8.20
N ARG A 200 -24.00 11.79 9.09
CA ARG A 200 -23.89 11.59 10.55
C ARG A 200 -24.71 10.43 11.11
N ALA A 201 -25.54 9.76 10.31
CA ALA A 201 -26.15 8.48 10.69
C ALA A 201 -25.13 7.32 10.71
N TYR A 202 -23.94 7.54 10.17
CA TYR A 202 -22.83 6.59 10.11
C TYR A 202 -21.66 7.06 10.98
N THR A 203 -20.80 6.13 11.36
CA THR A 203 -19.64 6.40 12.22
C THR A 203 -18.37 6.60 11.40
N SER A 204 -18.14 5.73 10.40
CA SER A 204 -16.94 5.80 9.56
C SER A 204 -17.21 5.40 8.11
N LEU A 205 -16.39 5.93 7.20
CA LEU A 205 -16.38 5.60 5.78
C LEU A 205 -14.97 5.64 5.20
N VAL A 206 -14.78 4.89 4.11
CA VAL A 206 -13.66 5.09 3.18
C VAL A 206 -14.23 5.09 1.77
N ALA A 207 -13.88 6.09 0.98
CA ALA A 207 -14.45 6.28 -0.35
C ALA A 207 -13.40 6.75 -1.36
N ALA A 208 -13.60 6.39 -2.63
CA ALA A 208 -12.74 6.74 -3.75
C ALA A 208 -13.58 7.20 -4.96
N PRO A 209 -13.16 8.26 -5.68
CA PRO A 209 -13.84 8.71 -6.88
C PRO A 209 -13.62 7.74 -8.05
N LEU A 210 -14.68 7.48 -8.82
CA LEU A 210 -14.64 6.75 -10.08
C LEU A 210 -14.27 7.72 -11.21
N ARG A 211 -13.08 7.53 -11.78
CA ARG A 211 -12.49 8.43 -12.79
C ARG A 211 -12.24 7.69 -14.10
N VAL A 212 -12.72 8.25 -15.21
CA VAL A 212 -12.49 7.71 -16.57
C VAL A 212 -12.18 8.85 -17.54
N ARG A 213 -11.05 8.75 -18.26
CA ARG A 213 -10.60 9.74 -19.27
C ARG A 213 -10.64 11.22 -18.82
N GLY A 214 -10.41 11.47 -17.53
CA GLY A 214 -10.41 12.82 -16.95
C GLY A 214 -11.77 13.26 -16.39
N ASP A 215 -12.83 12.49 -16.64
CA ASP A 215 -14.17 12.73 -16.10
C ASP A 215 -14.42 11.91 -14.82
N ARG A 216 -15.18 12.50 -13.89
CA ARG A 216 -15.62 11.86 -12.65
C ARG A 216 -17.05 11.37 -12.86
N ILE A 217 -17.23 10.05 -12.84
CA ILE A 217 -18.51 9.40 -13.16
C ILE A 217 -19.23 8.88 -11.92
N GLY A 218 -18.58 8.88 -10.75
CA GLY A 218 -19.18 8.43 -9.51
C GLY A 218 -18.23 8.34 -8.32
N VAL A 219 -18.67 7.69 -7.26
CA VAL A 219 -17.91 7.35 -6.05
C VAL A 219 -18.21 5.91 -5.66
N ILE A 220 -17.20 5.19 -5.19
CA ILE A 220 -17.31 3.87 -4.58
C ILE A 220 -16.71 3.91 -3.18
N GLY A 221 -17.22 3.12 -2.25
CA GLY A 221 -16.68 3.10 -0.90
C GLY A 221 -17.28 2.04 -0.02
N THR A 222 -16.88 2.06 1.24
CA THR A 222 -17.55 1.37 2.33
C THR A 222 -17.98 2.36 3.40
N ILE A 223 -19.08 2.04 4.08
CA ILE A 223 -19.61 2.82 5.19
C ILE A 223 -20.01 1.89 6.34
N SER A 224 -19.97 2.40 7.58
CA SER A 224 -20.32 1.64 8.78
C SER A 224 -21.13 2.47 9.76
N HIS A 225 -22.20 1.89 10.31
CA HIS A 225 -22.91 2.45 11.47
C HIS A 225 -22.15 2.23 12.77
N GLU A 226 -21.35 1.17 12.85
CA GLU A 226 -20.51 0.85 13.99
C GLU A 226 -19.12 1.50 13.84
N PRO A 227 -18.43 1.85 14.95
CA PRO A 227 -17.06 2.33 14.90
C PRO A 227 -16.14 1.31 14.22
N LEU A 228 -15.70 1.64 13.00
CA LEU A 228 -14.79 0.83 12.21
C LEU A 228 -13.57 1.66 11.83
N GLU A 229 -12.38 1.15 12.12
CA GLU A 229 -11.13 1.84 11.81
C GLU A 229 -10.59 1.36 10.46
N TYR A 230 -10.71 2.23 9.44
CA TYR A 230 -10.10 2.02 8.14
C TYR A 230 -8.64 2.49 8.16
N HIS A 231 -7.81 1.81 7.37
CA HIS A 231 -6.39 2.06 7.28
C HIS A 231 -5.96 2.33 5.83
N ALA A 232 -4.71 2.76 5.65
CA ALA A 232 -4.13 3.01 4.34
C ALA A 232 -4.14 1.77 3.42
N SER A 233 -4.23 0.56 3.97
CA SER A 233 -4.45 -0.67 3.19
C SER A 233 -5.82 -0.72 2.53
N ASP A 234 -6.88 -0.34 3.25
CA ASP A 234 -8.26 -0.33 2.74
C ASP A 234 -8.40 0.72 1.64
N LEU A 235 -7.87 1.92 1.88
CA LEU A 235 -7.88 3.01 0.91
C LEU A 235 -7.17 2.63 -0.40
N ARG A 236 -5.99 2.00 -0.32
CA ARG A 236 -5.26 1.54 -1.51
C ARG A 236 -6.04 0.50 -2.31
N LEU A 237 -6.68 -0.45 -1.63
CA LEU A 237 -7.48 -1.48 -2.27
C LEU A 237 -8.72 -0.87 -2.94
N LEU A 238 -9.40 0.04 -2.25
CA LEU A 238 -10.56 0.74 -2.76
C LEU A 238 -10.24 1.62 -3.98
N ASP A 239 -9.13 2.36 -3.94
CA ASP A 239 -8.68 3.21 -5.06
C ASP A 239 -8.35 2.37 -6.31
N ALA A 240 -7.78 1.17 -6.11
CA ALA A 240 -7.56 0.20 -7.19
C ALA A 240 -8.89 -0.30 -7.77
N ILE A 241 -9.87 -0.68 -6.92
CA ILE A 241 -11.21 -1.08 -7.36
C ILE A 241 -11.87 0.05 -8.16
N ALA A 242 -11.77 1.29 -7.68
CA ALA A 242 -12.35 2.47 -8.35
C ALA A 242 -11.74 2.70 -9.74
N SER A 243 -10.42 2.60 -9.85
CA SER A 243 -9.68 2.77 -11.11
C SER A 243 -10.04 1.71 -12.16
N LEU A 244 -10.45 0.52 -11.73
CA LEU A 244 -10.83 -0.59 -12.61
C LEU A 244 -12.31 -0.58 -12.97
N ALA A 245 -13.16 -0.26 -12.00
CA ALA A 245 -14.59 -0.22 -12.23
C ALA A 245 -14.99 0.96 -13.13
N ALA A 246 -14.31 2.11 -13.03
CA ALA A 246 -14.70 3.31 -13.76
C ALA A 246 -14.70 3.17 -15.29
N PRO A 247 -13.67 2.60 -15.95
CA PRO A 247 -13.72 2.33 -17.39
C PRO A 247 -14.83 1.36 -17.80
N THR A 248 -15.14 0.35 -16.99
CA THR A 248 -16.20 -0.61 -17.34
C THR A 248 -17.59 -0.02 -17.13
N PHE A 249 -17.79 0.81 -16.11
CA PHE A 249 -19.03 1.59 -15.97
C PHE A 249 -19.28 2.48 -17.18
N ASP A 250 -18.25 3.17 -17.67
CA ASP A 250 -18.32 4.00 -18.87
C ASP A 250 -18.68 3.17 -20.12
N GLN A 251 -18.04 2.00 -20.29
CA GLN A 251 -18.34 1.10 -21.41
C GLN A 251 -19.77 0.53 -21.35
N ALA A 252 -20.23 0.10 -20.17
CA ALA A 252 -21.58 -0.42 -19.97
C ALA A 252 -22.64 0.65 -20.23
N ALA A 253 -22.43 1.88 -19.73
CA ALA A 253 -23.35 3.00 -19.97
C ALA A 253 -23.45 3.37 -21.47
N VAL A 254 -22.33 3.36 -22.19
CA VAL A 254 -22.32 3.58 -23.65
C VAL A 254 -23.05 2.45 -24.39
N HIS A 255 -22.87 1.19 -23.96
CA HIS A 255 -23.54 0.04 -24.55
C HIS A 255 -25.06 0.08 -24.33
N GLU A 256 -25.50 0.37 -23.11
CA GLU A 256 -26.92 0.50 -22.77
C GLU A 256 -27.59 1.65 -23.54
N ALA A 257 -26.91 2.80 -23.68
CA ALA A 257 -27.44 3.93 -24.46
C ALA A 257 -27.56 3.63 -25.97
N ALA A 258 -26.76 2.69 -26.49
CA ALA A 258 -26.81 2.25 -27.88
C ALA A 258 -27.92 1.21 -28.15
N MET A 259 -28.48 0.59 -27.11
CA MET A 259 -29.59 -0.35 -27.21
C MET A 259 -30.93 0.42 -27.19
N PRO A 260 -31.78 0.30 -28.22
CA PRO A 260 -33.09 0.96 -28.19
C PRO A 260 -33.95 0.38 -27.06
N SER A 261 -34.39 1.24 -26.15
CA SER A 261 -35.38 0.90 -25.11
C SER A 261 -36.60 0.26 -25.78
N PRO A 262 -37.06 -0.93 -25.35
CA PRO A 262 -38.23 -1.56 -25.94
C PRO A 262 -39.41 -0.60 -25.79
N SER A 263 -39.94 -0.16 -26.94
CA SER A 263 -41.19 0.58 -27.02
C SER A 263 -42.24 -0.22 -26.27
N VAL A 264 -42.70 0.33 -25.14
CA VAL A 264 -43.88 -0.15 -24.42
C VAL A 264 -45.02 -0.12 -25.43
N VAL A 265 -45.38 -1.29 -25.96
CA VAL A 265 -46.63 -1.47 -26.71
C VAL A 265 -47.72 -1.41 -25.66
N THR A 266 -48.31 -0.24 -25.48
CA THR A 266 -49.61 -0.09 -24.85
C THR A 266 -50.66 -0.68 -25.79
N ASP A 267 -51.23 -1.81 -25.38
CA ASP A 267 -52.52 -2.32 -25.86
C ASP A 267 -53.64 -1.75 -24.98
#